data_AF-K2D8Y6-F1
#
_entry.id   AF-K2D8Y6-F1
#
_cell.length_a   1.000
_cell.length_b   1.000
_cell.length_c   1.000
_cell.angle_alpha   90.00
_cell.angle_beta   90.00
_cell.angle_gamma   90.00
#
_symmetry.space_group_name_H-M   'P 1'
#
loop_
_entity.id
_entity.type
_entity.pdbx_description
1 polymer ?
#
loop_
_entity_poly.entity_id
_entity_poly.type
_entity_poly.pdbx_seq_one_letter_code
_entity_poly.pdbx_strand_id
1 'polypeptide(L)' 'MFNPKTEKRAVIAMHLGEIPKGTLISLLREAGISREEITK' A
#
# COMPACT_ATOMS: atom_id res chain seq x y z
N MET A 1 -3.02 7.34 -4.19
CA MET A 1 -3.64 7.96 -3.00
C MET A 1 -2.54 8.63 -2.18
N PHE A 2 -2.77 9.85 -1.70
CA PHE A 2 -1.80 10.64 -0.94
C PHE A 2 -2.28 10.78 0.51
N ASN A 3 -1.38 10.63 1.47
CA ASN A 3 -1.64 10.85 2.89
C ASN A 3 -1.04 12.20 3.32
N PRO A 4 -1.86 13.22 3.65
CA PRO A 4 -1.36 14.54 4.03
C PRO A 4 -0.65 14.58 5.39
N LYS A 5 -0.83 13.58 6.26
CA LYS A 5 -0.17 13.55 7.58
C LYS A 5 1.26 13.01 7.51
N THR A 6 1.50 12.07 6.60
CA THR A 6 2.82 11.42 6.45
C THR A 6 3.52 11.85 5.17
N GLU A 7 2.85 12.63 4.32
CA GLU A 7 3.29 13.05 2.98
C GLU A 7 3.59 11.87 2.03
N LYS A 8 3.18 10.65 2.40
CA LYS A 8 3.40 9.44 1.59
C LYS A 8 2.32 9.29 0.53
N ARG A 9 2.69 8.63 -0.58
CA ARG A 9 1.80 8.30 -1.68
C ARG A 9 1.93 6.82 -2.01
N ALA A 10 0.84 6.21 -2.45
CA ALA A 10 0.83 4.84 -2.98
C ALA A 10 -0.13 4.76 -4.17
N VAL A 11 0.22 4.00 -5.22
CA VAL A 11 -0.62 3.86 -6.42
C VAL A 11 -1.09 2.42 -6.59
N ILE A 12 -2.40 2.22 -6.68
CA ILE A 12 -3.04 0.91 -6.84
C ILE A 12 -3.90 0.87 -8.10
N ALA A 13 -3.85 -0.25 -8.81
CA ALA A 13 -4.73 -0.55 -9.93
C ALA A 13 -6.07 -1.09 -9.41
N MET A 14 -7.15 -0.32 -9.58
CA MET A 14 -8.49 -0.68 -9.09
C MET A 14 -9.22 -1.73 -9.95
N HIS A 15 -8.71 -2.04 -11.14
CA HIS A 15 -9.33 -3.01 -12.06
C HIS A 15 -8.95 -4.47 -11.77
N LEU A 16 -7.99 -4.69 -10.87
CA LEU A 16 -7.54 -6.03 -10.50
C LEU A 16 -8.40 -6.53 -9.32
N GLY A 17 -8.95 -7.75 -9.46
CA GLY A 17 -9.71 -8.39 -8.38
C GLY A 17 -8.85 -8.84 -7.20
N GLU A 18 -7.57 -9.12 -7.44
CA GLU A 18 -6.59 -9.48 -6.42
C GLU A 18 -5.28 -8.73 -6.62
N ILE A 19 -4.61 -8.43 -5.51
CA ILE A 19 -3.31 -7.74 -5.52
C ILE A 19 -2.20 -8.80 -5.49
N PRO A 20 -1.32 -8.87 -6.49
CA PRO A 20 -0.17 -9.76 -6.44
C PRO A 20 0.71 -9.48 -5.22
N LYS A 21 1.28 -10.52 -4.61
CA LYS A 21 2.11 -10.41 -3.41
C LYS A 21 3.23 -9.37 -3.55
N GLY A 22 3.90 -9.31 -4.69
CA GLY A 22 4.95 -8.33 -4.97
C GLY A 22 4.42 -6.89 -5.01
N THR A 23 3.27 -6.69 -5.66
CA THR A 23 2.58 -5.40 -5.72
C THR A 23 2.15 -4.94 -4.32
N LEU A 24 1.64 -5.86 -3.50
CA LEU A 24 1.29 -5.57 -2.11
C LEU A 24 2.52 -5.10 -1.32
N ILE A 25 3.64 -5.81 -1.40
CA ILE A 25 4.87 -5.43 -0.68
C ILE A 25 5.36 -4.04 -1.13
N SER A 26 5.36 -3.76 -2.43
CA SER A 26 5.75 -2.45 -2.97
C SER A 26 4.82 -1.34 -2.49
N LEU A 27 3.51 -1.57 -2.48
CA LEU A 27 2.50 -0.64 -1.97
C LEU A 27 2.71 -0.33 -0.48
N LEU A 28 2.94 -1.36 0.33
CA LEU A 28 3.20 -1.18 1.76
C LEU A 28 4.47 -0.37 2.01
N ARG A 29 5.53 -0.60 1.23
CA ARG A 29 6.76 0.18 1.30
C ARG A 29 6.54 1.64 0.91
N GLU A 30 5.80 1.91 -0.16
CA GLU A 30 5.52 3.28 -0.65
C GLU A 30 4.61 4.05 0.33
N ALA A 31 3.60 3.38 0.88
CA ALA A 31 2.77 3.88 1.97
C ALA A 31 3.53 3.97 3.30
N GLY A 32 4.70 3.32 3.37
CA GLY A 32 5.53 3.12 4.56
C GLY A 32 4.71 2.63 5.76
N ILE A 33 3.94 1.58 5.51
CA ILE A 33 3.14 0.81 6.47
C ILE A 33 3.82 -0.54 6.65
N SER A 34 3.91 -1.02 7.89
CA SER A 34 4.46 -2.33 8.21
C SER A 34 3.38 -3.40 8.11
N ARG A 35 3.77 -4.65 7.82
CA ARG A 35 2.81 -5.73 7.58
C ARG A 35 1.98 -6.07 8.84
N GLU A 36 2.58 -5.83 9.99
CA GLU A 36 2.00 -6.04 11.32
C GLU A 36 0.86 -5.06 11.60
N GLU A 37 0.88 -3.85 11.01
CA GLU A 37 -0.16 -2.83 11.19
C GLU A 37 -1.49 -3.20 10.52
N ILE A 38 -1.45 -4.08 9.51
CA ILE A 38 -2.61 -4.50 8.71
C ILE A 38 -3.22 -5.82 9.20
N THR A 39 -2.46 -6.59 9.98
CA THR A 39 -2.91 -7.90 10.48
C THR A 39 -3.60 -7.79 11.85
N LYS A 40 -3.72 -6.58 12.40
CA LYS A 40 -4.51 -6.27 13.60
C LYS A 40 -5.97 -6.04 13.23
#